data_AF-A0A6N8HVG9-F1
#
_entry.id   AF-A0A6N8HVG9-F1
#
_cell.length_a   1.000
_cell.length_b   1.000
_cell.length_c   1.000
_cell.angle_alpha   90.00
_cell.angle_beta   90.00
_cell.angle_gamma   90.00
#
_symmetry.space_group_name_H-M   'P 1'
#
loop_
_entity.id
_entity.type
_entity.pdbx_description
1 polymer ?
#
loop_
_entity_poly.entity_id
_entity_poly.type
_entity_poly.pdbx_seq_one_letter_code
_entity_poly.pdbx_strand_id
1 'polypeptide(L)'
;MKFSMKKMISLGLTLVMALAISVPSFAADKVNGNSENKKQADQIYEGVVSYVNEVYPDLAKTEKSNLIDRLYKEKSQATSKSQIQSRNNRNEVDEAYQNVMAEEEYIVDLINSRGASTALDNWQFNLKYLKQNYDAIKKIPNVNMTYVDSYIAAYESVLAAKDMPTEKVNTCTTLATNGSYNYDQAVNYAKKYYRNYNSAYPSWASAGGDCANFVSQCLYAGGKPMKGTPGSASSASNWSNWFSRGNTQNTNNVSSTWRGAQAFRSYWQTNASSYKKFTSVDSSSFNYGWTGDAVSLLNSNGRAYHTLIIVGYSSPDFTVGAHTGDTIDGSLRSYASSNGFIIYNMR
;
A
#
# COMPACT_ATOMS: atom_id res chain seq x y z
N MET A 1 4.17 29.76 -65.95
CA MET A 1 4.86 29.79 -64.64
C MET A 1 3.79 29.80 -63.55
N LYS A 2 3.76 28.76 -62.71
CA LYS A 2 3.03 28.58 -61.44
C LYS A 2 1.52 28.89 -61.38
N PHE A 3 0.70 27.85 -61.20
CA PHE A 3 -0.35 27.85 -60.15
C PHE A 3 -0.38 26.49 -59.46
N SER A 4 -0.16 26.51 -58.15
CA SER A 4 -0.03 25.35 -57.27
C SER A 4 -1.36 25.05 -56.59
N MET A 5 -1.78 23.79 -56.66
CA MET A 5 -2.97 23.23 -56.02
C MET A 5 -2.87 23.25 -54.49
N LYS A 6 -3.93 23.74 -53.83
CA LYS A 6 -4.15 23.58 -52.38
C LYS A 6 -4.61 22.13 -52.09
N LYS A 7 -3.94 21.49 -51.13
CA LYS A 7 -4.29 20.19 -50.57
C LYS A 7 -5.60 20.26 -49.77
N MET A 8 -6.52 19.33 -50.05
CA MET A 8 -7.68 19.01 -49.21
C MET A 8 -7.22 18.23 -47.96
N ILE A 9 -7.70 18.65 -46.79
CA ILE A 9 -7.60 17.91 -45.53
C ILE A 9 -8.94 17.20 -45.32
N SER A 10 -8.90 15.88 -45.27
CA SER A 10 -10.01 15.00 -44.89
C SER A 10 -10.07 14.91 -43.37
N LEU A 11 -11.19 15.32 -42.77
CA LEU A 11 -11.49 15.12 -41.36
C LEU A 11 -12.44 13.91 -41.26
N GLY A 12 -11.92 12.77 -40.80
CA GLY A 12 -12.70 11.58 -40.51
C GLY A 12 -13.41 11.72 -39.16
N LEU A 13 -14.74 11.75 -39.18
CA LEU A 13 -15.60 11.76 -38.00
C LEU A 13 -15.86 10.31 -37.56
N THR A 14 -15.37 9.90 -36.39
CA THR A 14 -15.64 8.56 -35.85
C THR A 14 -16.88 8.58 -34.97
N LEU A 15 -17.92 7.86 -35.40
CA LEU A 15 -19.22 7.72 -34.76
C LEU A 15 -19.14 6.69 -33.61
N VAL A 16 -19.38 7.11 -32.36
CA VAL A 16 -19.52 6.19 -31.22
C VAL A 16 -21.00 5.78 -31.10
N MET A 17 -21.27 4.50 -31.32
CA MET A 17 -22.62 3.92 -31.22
C MET A 17 -22.87 3.46 -29.77
N ALA A 18 -23.77 4.15 -29.06
CA ALA A 18 -24.23 3.75 -27.74
C ALA A 18 -25.35 2.70 -27.87
N LEU A 19 -25.12 1.50 -27.34
CA LEU A 19 -26.15 0.46 -27.19
C LEU A 19 -26.87 0.67 -25.86
N ALA A 20 -28.13 1.09 -25.92
CA ALA A 20 -29.02 1.16 -24.77
C ALA A 20 -29.66 -0.22 -24.53
N ILE A 21 -29.35 -0.84 -23.39
CA ILE A 21 -30.07 -2.02 -22.90
C ILE A 21 -31.12 -1.53 -21.89
N SER A 22 -32.39 -1.83 -22.16
CA SER A 22 -33.52 -1.46 -21.31
C SER A 22 -33.61 -2.35 -20.07
N VAL A 23 -33.84 -1.73 -18.91
CA VAL A 23 -34.16 -2.42 -17.65
C VAL A 23 -35.65 -2.21 -17.36
N PRO A 24 -36.45 -3.23 -16.94
CA PRO A 24 -37.87 -3.06 -16.72
C PRO A 24 -38.16 -2.16 -15.50
N SER A 25 -39.13 -1.27 -15.67
CA SER A 25 -39.63 -0.31 -14.69
C SER A 25 -40.51 -1.00 -13.63
N PHE A 26 -40.21 -0.74 -12.35
CA PHE A 26 -41.18 -0.85 -11.25
C PHE A 26 -41.34 0.51 -10.57
N ALA A 27 -42.58 0.76 -10.17
CA ALA A 27 -43.22 2.06 -9.99
C ALA A 27 -42.67 2.95 -8.86
N ALA A 28 -43.00 4.23 -9.00
CA ALA A 28 -42.57 5.39 -8.25
C ALA A 28 -42.96 5.39 -6.77
N ASP A 29 -41.95 5.53 -5.92
CA ASP A 29 -41.92 6.45 -4.77
C ASP A 29 -40.47 6.48 -4.23
N LYS A 30 -39.71 7.53 -4.59
CA LYS A 30 -38.34 7.95 -4.11
C LYS A 30 -37.61 8.73 -5.21
N VAL A 31 -38.07 9.92 -5.60
CA VAL A 31 -37.51 10.62 -6.78
C VAL A 31 -36.09 11.18 -6.55
N ASN A 32 -35.68 11.48 -5.30
CA ASN A 32 -34.32 11.98 -5.03
C ASN A 32 -33.31 10.87 -4.67
N GLY A 33 -33.76 9.78 -4.05
CA GLY A 33 -32.89 8.66 -3.68
C GLY A 33 -32.50 7.76 -4.86
N ASN A 34 -33.28 7.77 -5.95
CA ASN A 34 -33.02 6.87 -7.10
C ASN A 34 -31.97 7.45 -8.07
N SER A 35 -31.83 8.77 -8.16
CA SER A 35 -30.84 9.44 -9.01
C SER A 35 -29.45 9.44 -8.39
N GLU A 36 -29.34 9.69 -7.09
CA GLU A 36 -28.05 9.67 -6.36
C GLU A 36 -27.46 8.26 -6.28
N ASN A 37 -28.28 7.25 -5.98
CA ASN A 37 -27.85 5.85 -5.96
C ASN A 37 -27.40 5.37 -7.35
N LYS A 38 -28.10 5.79 -8.42
CA LYS A 38 -27.70 5.51 -9.79
C LYS A 38 -26.36 6.17 -10.13
N LYS A 39 -26.19 7.44 -9.79
CA LYS A 39 -24.94 8.17 -10.01
C LYS A 39 -23.75 7.53 -9.28
N GLN A 40 -23.96 7.06 -8.05
CA GLN A 40 -22.92 6.35 -7.29
C GLN A 40 -22.58 4.99 -7.93
N ALA A 41 -23.59 4.24 -8.38
CA ALA A 41 -23.37 2.97 -9.08
C ALA A 41 -22.58 3.17 -10.38
N ASP A 42 -22.93 4.17 -11.19
CA ASP A 42 -22.24 4.52 -12.43
C ASP A 42 -20.77 4.90 -12.15
N GLN A 43 -20.51 5.71 -11.11
CA GLN A 43 -19.14 6.07 -10.69
C GLN A 43 -18.29 4.88 -10.26
N ILE A 44 -18.87 3.94 -9.50
CA ILE A 44 -18.17 2.70 -9.11
C ILE A 44 -17.85 1.88 -10.36
N TYR A 45 -18.82 1.71 -11.26
CA TYR A 45 -18.63 0.94 -12.49
C TYR A 45 -17.53 1.53 -13.38
N GLU A 46 -17.57 2.84 -13.65
CA GLU A 46 -16.53 3.55 -14.42
C GLU A 46 -15.15 3.41 -13.77
N GLY A 47 -15.09 3.52 -12.43
CA GLY A 47 -13.86 3.31 -11.66
C GLY A 47 -13.27 1.91 -11.83
N VAL A 48 -14.12 0.87 -11.80
CA VAL A 48 -13.70 -0.51 -12.04
C VAL A 48 -13.24 -0.72 -13.48
N VAL A 49 -13.94 -0.14 -14.46
CA VAL A 49 -13.52 -0.21 -15.88
C VAL A 49 -12.15 0.44 -16.05
N SER A 50 -11.93 1.62 -15.46
CA SER A 50 -10.64 2.31 -15.49
C SER A 50 -9.54 1.45 -14.86
N TYR A 51 -9.80 0.89 -13.68
CA TYR A 51 -8.87 0.00 -12.99
C TYR A 51 -8.48 -1.21 -13.84
N VAL A 52 -9.45 -1.93 -14.42
CA VAL A 52 -9.18 -3.13 -15.22
C VAL A 52 -8.39 -2.79 -16.48
N ASN A 53 -8.69 -1.67 -17.13
CA ASN A 53 -7.95 -1.24 -18.32
C ASN A 53 -6.53 -0.79 -18.00
N GLU A 54 -6.32 -0.14 -16.86
CA GLU A 54 -4.99 0.31 -16.40
C GLU A 54 -4.11 -0.86 -15.96
N VAL A 55 -4.64 -1.73 -15.09
CA VAL A 55 -3.85 -2.78 -14.43
C VAL A 55 -3.74 -4.03 -15.28
N TYR A 56 -4.76 -4.34 -16.10
CA TYR A 56 -4.80 -5.54 -16.93
C TYR A 56 -4.95 -5.22 -18.43
N PRO A 57 -4.03 -4.45 -19.03
CA PRO A 57 -4.18 -3.94 -20.40
C PRO A 57 -4.29 -5.05 -21.44
N ASP A 58 -3.64 -6.19 -21.21
CA ASP A 58 -3.50 -7.27 -22.19
C ASP A 58 -4.57 -8.36 -22.13
N LEU A 59 -5.49 -8.31 -21.15
CA LEU A 59 -6.58 -9.30 -21.06
C LEU A 59 -7.52 -9.25 -22.26
N ALA A 60 -8.03 -10.41 -22.66
CA ALA A 60 -9.03 -10.49 -23.72
C ALA A 60 -10.31 -9.74 -23.30
N LYS A 61 -11.07 -9.23 -24.28
CA LYS A 61 -12.28 -8.43 -24.02
C LYS A 61 -13.30 -9.14 -23.13
N THR A 62 -13.49 -10.45 -23.32
CA THR A 62 -14.38 -11.28 -22.52
C THR A 62 -13.86 -11.45 -21.09
N GLU A 63 -12.56 -11.64 -20.90
CA GLU A 63 -11.93 -11.73 -19.58
C GLU A 63 -12.02 -10.41 -18.82
N LYS A 64 -11.79 -9.27 -19.50
CA LYS A 64 -12.00 -7.94 -18.93
C LYS A 64 -13.44 -7.76 -18.48
N SER A 65 -14.42 -8.11 -19.33
CA SER A 65 -15.84 -8.02 -18.98
C SER A 65 -16.16 -8.81 -17.72
N ASN A 66 -15.71 -10.08 -17.64
CA ASN A 66 -15.94 -10.93 -16.48
C ASN A 66 -15.26 -10.41 -15.22
N LEU A 67 -14.06 -9.83 -15.35
CA LEU A 67 -13.34 -9.21 -14.24
C LEU A 67 -14.07 -7.94 -13.76
N ILE A 68 -14.51 -7.08 -14.68
CA ILE A 68 -15.29 -5.87 -14.38
C ILE A 68 -16.55 -6.24 -13.60
N ASP A 69 -17.33 -7.22 -14.06
CA ASP A 69 -18.58 -7.63 -13.40
C ASP A 69 -18.33 -8.11 -11.97
N ARG A 70 -17.28 -8.92 -11.77
CA ARG A 70 -16.89 -9.44 -10.45
C ARG A 70 -16.46 -8.31 -9.50
N LEU A 71 -15.57 -7.44 -9.96
CA LEU A 71 -15.03 -6.33 -9.17
C LEU A 71 -16.10 -5.28 -8.86
N TYR A 72 -16.98 -4.98 -9.83
CA TYR A 72 -18.13 -4.11 -9.62
C TYR A 72 -19.08 -4.69 -8.56
N LYS A 73 -19.39 -5.98 -8.63
CA LYS A 73 -20.23 -6.66 -7.63
C LYS A 73 -19.62 -6.59 -6.23
N GLU A 74 -18.31 -6.81 -6.09
CA GLU A 74 -17.61 -6.71 -4.80
C GLU A 74 -17.76 -5.31 -4.18
N LYS A 75 -17.48 -4.26 -4.96
CA LYS A 75 -17.42 -2.88 -4.47
C LYS A 75 -18.80 -2.27 -4.24
N SER A 76 -19.75 -2.57 -5.13
CA SER A 76 -21.14 -2.09 -5.02
C SER A 76 -21.84 -2.67 -3.79
N GLN A 77 -21.73 -3.98 -3.56
CA GLN A 77 -22.36 -4.64 -2.40
C GLN A 77 -21.80 -4.14 -1.07
N ALA A 78 -20.52 -3.82 -1.00
CA ALA A 78 -19.91 -3.26 0.20
C ALA A 78 -20.37 -1.82 0.47
N THR A 79 -20.48 -1.00 -0.60
CA THR A 79 -20.91 0.39 -0.48
C THR A 79 -22.36 0.51 0.01
N SER A 80 -23.25 -0.39 -0.42
CA SER A 80 -24.64 -0.42 0.07
C SER A 80 -24.77 -0.79 1.56
N LYS A 81 -23.79 -1.49 2.14
CA LYS A 81 -23.78 -1.89 3.56
C LYS A 81 -23.12 -0.84 4.47
N SER A 82 -22.27 0.02 3.93
CA SER A 82 -21.44 0.97 4.68
C SER A 82 -22.16 2.24 5.16
N GLN A 83 -23.48 2.36 5.07
CA GLN A 83 -24.20 3.54 5.60
C GLN A 83 -24.27 3.63 7.14
N ILE A 84 -23.49 2.81 7.88
CA ILE A 84 -23.48 2.81 9.34
C ILE A 84 -22.13 3.29 9.89
N GLN A 85 -22.18 4.48 10.49
CA GLN A 85 -21.24 5.14 11.42
C GLN A 85 -19.74 5.13 11.04
N SER A 86 -19.31 6.18 10.33
CA SER A 86 -17.93 6.65 10.43
C SER A 86 -17.73 7.32 11.80
N ARG A 87 -17.00 6.66 12.70
CA ARG A 87 -16.41 7.36 13.85
C ARG A 87 -15.20 8.14 13.33
N ASN A 88 -15.41 9.41 12.99
CA ASN A 88 -14.34 10.37 12.74
C ASN A 88 -13.63 10.73 14.05
N ASN A 89 -12.81 9.84 14.59
CA ASN A 89 -11.80 10.24 15.58
C ASN A 89 -10.53 10.65 14.83
N ARG A 90 -10.52 11.88 14.30
CA ARG A 90 -9.35 12.49 13.61
C ARG A 90 -8.19 12.85 14.55
N ASN A 91 -8.25 12.43 15.81
CA ASN A 91 -7.33 12.89 16.86
C ASN A 91 -6.45 11.77 17.42
N GLU A 92 -6.53 10.55 16.90
CA GLU A 92 -5.62 9.48 17.31
C GLU A 92 -4.37 9.54 16.43
N VAL A 93 -3.25 9.90 17.07
CA VAL A 93 -1.96 9.99 16.41
C VAL A 93 -1.48 8.56 16.15
N ASP A 94 -1.14 8.25 14.89
CA ASP A 94 -0.64 6.93 14.50
C ASP A 94 0.64 6.57 15.28
N GLU A 95 0.57 5.50 16.08
CA GLU A 95 1.67 4.98 16.89
C GLU A 95 2.92 4.66 16.04
N ALA A 96 2.73 4.12 14.83
CA ALA A 96 3.84 3.83 13.94
C ALA A 96 4.54 5.12 13.45
N TYR A 97 3.76 6.19 13.26
CA TYR A 97 4.33 7.49 12.93
C TYR A 97 5.16 8.05 14.10
N GLN A 98 4.64 7.96 15.33
CA GLN A 98 5.36 8.41 16.53
C GLN A 98 6.68 7.65 16.72
N ASN A 99 6.67 6.32 16.55
CA ASN A 99 7.86 5.51 16.67
C ASN A 99 8.94 5.91 15.65
N VAL A 100 8.56 6.21 14.41
CA VAL A 100 9.52 6.68 13.39
C VAL A 100 9.97 8.10 13.70
N MET A 101 9.11 9.02 14.13
CA MET A 101 9.52 10.39 14.46
C MET A 101 10.51 10.44 15.63
N ALA A 102 10.32 9.62 16.66
CA ALA A 102 11.28 9.50 17.76
C ALA A 102 12.67 9.05 17.28
N GLU A 103 12.73 8.14 16.29
CA GLU A 103 13.98 7.76 15.65
C GLU A 103 14.59 8.92 14.84
N GLU A 104 13.81 9.60 14.02
CA GLU A 104 14.28 10.70 13.16
C GLU A 104 14.83 11.87 14.00
N GLU A 105 14.12 12.26 15.06
CA GLU A 105 14.54 13.30 16.00
C GLU A 105 15.81 12.92 16.74
N TYR A 106 15.90 11.69 17.24
CA TYR A 106 17.12 11.17 17.88
C TYR A 106 18.33 11.27 16.95
N ILE A 107 18.18 10.96 15.67
CA ILE A 107 19.27 11.02 14.69
C ILE A 107 19.70 12.46 14.43
N VAL A 108 18.76 13.39 14.29
CA VAL A 108 19.06 14.82 14.14
C VAL A 108 19.83 15.33 15.36
N ASP A 109 19.36 15.03 16.56
CA ASP A 109 20.01 15.44 17.82
C ASP A 109 21.40 14.83 17.97
N LEU A 110 21.56 13.55 17.65
CA LEU A 110 22.85 12.87 17.66
C LEU A 110 23.85 13.57 16.73
N ILE A 111 23.45 13.91 15.50
CA ILE A 111 24.31 14.57 14.53
C ILE A 111 24.66 15.99 14.99
N ASN A 112 23.67 16.75 15.48
CA ASN A 112 23.85 18.12 15.96
C ASN A 112 24.77 18.18 17.19
N SER A 113 24.62 17.24 18.14
CA SER A 113 25.48 17.15 19.34
C SER A 113 26.96 16.92 19.00
N ARG A 114 27.25 16.47 17.78
CA ARG A 114 28.60 16.22 17.28
C ARG A 114 29.17 17.38 16.44
N GLY A 115 28.53 18.55 16.50
CA GLY A 115 29.02 19.78 15.89
C GLY A 115 28.67 19.96 14.40
N ALA A 116 27.88 19.05 13.82
CA ALA A 116 27.23 19.29 12.54
C ALA A 116 25.93 20.11 12.75
N SER A 117 25.34 20.60 11.66
CA SER A 117 24.02 21.27 11.68
C SER A 117 23.11 20.58 10.68
N THR A 118 21.99 20.04 11.15
CA THR A 118 21.01 19.32 10.33
C THR A 118 19.59 19.39 10.89
N ALA A 119 18.63 18.91 10.10
CA ALA A 119 17.19 18.88 10.39
C ALA A 119 16.56 17.60 9.81
N LEU A 120 15.25 17.42 10.05
CA LEU A 120 14.49 16.22 9.66
C LEU A 120 14.39 16.04 8.13
N ASP A 121 14.30 17.12 7.37
CA ASP A 121 14.22 17.13 5.91
C ASP A 121 15.58 16.88 5.22
N ASN A 122 16.68 17.06 5.96
CA ASN A 122 18.05 16.83 5.49
C ASN A 122 18.46 15.35 5.51
N TRP A 123 17.53 14.44 5.18
CA TRP A 123 17.71 13.01 5.36
C TRP A 123 18.90 12.43 4.58
N GLN A 124 19.21 12.98 3.40
CA GLN A 124 20.36 12.55 2.59
C GLN A 124 21.69 12.90 3.25
N PHE A 125 21.76 14.10 3.84
CA PHE A 125 22.92 14.52 4.62
C PHE A 125 23.05 13.64 5.87
N ASN A 126 21.95 13.41 6.60
CA ASN A 126 21.94 12.57 7.80
C ASN A 126 22.43 11.16 7.49
N LEU A 127 21.88 10.53 6.44
CA LEU A 127 22.32 9.21 5.98
C LEU A 127 23.83 9.18 5.67
N LYS A 128 24.31 10.16 4.90
CA LYS A 128 25.74 10.26 4.55
C LYS A 128 26.60 10.43 5.80
N TYR A 129 26.21 11.32 6.71
CA TYR A 129 26.94 11.58 7.96
C TYR A 129 27.04 10.31 8.81
N LEU A 130 25.93 9.62 9.06
CA LEU A 130 25.91 8.40 9.87
C LEU A 130 26.83 7.32 9.28
N LYS A 131 26.77 7.10 7.97
CA LYS A 131 27.63 6.11 7.29
C LYS A 131 29.11 6.45 7.37
N GLN A 132 29.46 7.72 7.19
CA GLN A 132 30.86 8.17 7.24
C GLN A 132 31.44 8.15 8.67
N ASN A 133 30.59 8.28 9.68
CA ASN A 133 30.99 8.34 11.08
C ASN A 133 30.61 7.09 11.89
N TYR A 134 30.18 6.00 11.23
CA TYR A 134 29.57 4.84 11.88
C TYR A 134 30.41 4.25 13.01
N ASP A 135 31.69 3.97 12.75
CA ASP A 135 32.61 3.40 13.76
C ASP A 135 32.89 4.35 14.92
N ALA A 136 32.83 5.67 14.69
CA ALA A 136 32.97 6.67 15.73
C ALA A 136 31.69 6.76 16.57
N ILE A 137 30.52 6.73 15.92
CA ILE A 137 29.21 6.75 16.57
C ILE A 137 29.04 5.53 17.47
N LYS A 138 29.38 4.33 16.99
CA LYS A 138 29.30 3.08 17.75
C LYS A 138 30.11 3.08 19.06
N LYS A 139 31.13 3.93 19.18
CA LYS A 139 31.97 4.06 20.38
C LYS A 139 31.42 5.07 21.39
N ILE A 140 30.36 5.80 21.05
CA ILE A 140 29.73 6.76 21.96
C ILE A 140 29.01 5.97 23.07
N PRO A 141 29.26 6.28 24.36
CA PRO A 141 28.52 5.66 25.46
C PRO A 141 27.01 5.87 25.33
N ASN A 142 26.23 4.81 25.56
CA ASN A 142 24.75 4.83 25.56
C ASN A 142 24.11 5.30 24.24
N VAL A 143 24.82 5.27 23.11
CA VAL A 143 24.22 5.54 21.81
C VAL A 143 23.19 4.45 21.46
N ASN A 144 22.05 4.86 20.93
CA ASN A 144 21.03 3.95 20.45
C ASN A 144 21.40 3.47 19.05
N MET A 145 22.26 2.45 18.97
CA MET A 145 22.64 1.86 17.68
C MET A 145 21.46 1.22 16.94
N THR A 146 20.38 0.86 17.63
CA THR A 146 19.18 0.34 16.96
C THR A 146 18.54 1.41 16.07
N TYR A 147 18.45 2.64 16.57
CA TYR A 147 17.96 3.78 15.78
C TYR A 147 18.91 4.14 14.64
N VAL A 148 20.22 4.13 14.89
CA VAL A 148 21.23 4.40 13.85
C VAL A 148 21.16 3.37 12.72
N ASP A 149 21.17 2.08 13.05
CA ASP A 149 21.13 0.99 12.07
C ASP A 149 19.80 0.97 11.30
N SER A 150 18.67 1.20 11.99
CA SER A 150 17.34 1.29 11.39
C SER A 150 17.21 2.46 10.43
N TYR A 151 17.67 3.65 10.83
CA TYR A 151 17.67 4.85 9.98
C TYR A 151 18.51 4.63 8.72
N ILE A 152 19.74 4.12 8.87
CA ILE A 152 20.62 3.83 7.73
C ILE A 152 19.93 2.85 6.78
N ALA A 153 19.45 1.70 7.29
CA ALA A 153 18.84 0.68 6.46
C ALA A 153 17.59 1.19 5.72
N ALA A 154 16.76 2.00 6.37
CA ALA A 154 15.57 2.59 5.76
C ALA A 154 15.93 3.60 4.67
N TYR A 155 16.83 4.54 4.95
CA TYR A 155 17.15 5.60 3.99
C TYR A 155 18.09 5.17 2.87
N GLU A 156 18.91 4.12 3.05
CA GLU A 156 19.58 3.46 1.92
C GLU A 156 18.57 2.91 0.93
N SER A 157 17.48 2.32 1.43
CA SER A 157 16.37 1.83 0.61
C SER A 157 15.60 2.97 -0.08
N VAL A 158 15.31 4.06 0.65
CA VAL A 158 14.69 5.27 0.05
C VAL A 158 15.57 5.83 -1.06
N LEU A 159 16.88 5.94 -0.84
CA LEU A 159 17.84 6.43 -1.82
C LEU A 159 17.90 5.53 -3.06
N ALA A 160 17.90 4.21 -2.87
CA ALA A 160 17.90 3.24 -3.97
C ALA A 160 16.60 3.29 -4.79
N ALA A 161 15.48 3.63 -4.16
CA ALA A 161 14.17 3.73 -4.80
C ALA A 161 13.83 5.13 -5.35
N LYS A 162 14.73 6.12 -5.23
CA LYS A 162 14.45 7.53 -5.55
C LYS A 162 13.96 7.76 -6.98
N ASP A 163 14.45 6.95 -7.92
CA ASP A 163 14.17 7.05 -9.35
C ASP A 163 13.10 6.02 -9.80
N MET A 164 12.52 5.26 -8.86
CA MET A 164 11.43 4.35 -9.20
C MET A 164 10.16 5.14 -9.55
N PRO A 165 9.38 4.69 -10.54
CA PRO A 165 8.14 5.36 -10.89
C PRO A 165 7.15 5.30 -9.71
N THR A 166 6.30 6.31 -9.59
CA THR A 166 5.26 6.40 -8.55
C THR A 166 4.13 5.38 -8.74
N GLU A 167 4.04 4.79 -9.92
CA GLU A 167 3.13 3.72 -10.29
C GLU A 167 3.81 2.73 -11.23
N LYS A 168 3.43 1.47 -11.16
CA LYS A 168 3.91 0.44 -12.09
C LYS A 168 2.99 -0.76 -12.09
N VAL A 169 2.77 -1.34 -13.27
CA VAL A 169 2.23 -2.69 -13.43
C VAL A 169 3.40 -3.65 -13.63
N ASN A 170 3.62 -4.58 -12.70
CA ASN A 170 4.75 -5.52 -12.73
C ASN A 170 4.36 -6.84 -13.41
N THR A 171 3.26 -7.47 -12.99
CA THR A 171 2.83 -8.80 -13.43
C THR A 171 1.31 -8.86 -13.58
N CYS A 172 0.77 -8.42 -14.71
CA CYS A 172 -0.67 -8.45 -14.98
C CYS A 172 -1.02 -8.76 -16.46
N THR A 173 -0.17 -9.53 -17.15
CA THR A 173 -0.45 -9.94 -18.53
C THR A 173 -1.51 -11.04 -18.64
N THR A 174 -1.81 -11.74 -17.52
CA THR A 174 -2.84 -12.78 -17.44
C THR A 174 -3.56 -12.73 -16.08
N LEU A 175 -4.78 -13.25 -16.01
CA LEU A 175 -5.44 -13.56 -14.74
C LEU A 175 -4.69 -14.73 -14.10
N ALA A 176 -4.24 -14.59 -12.85
CA ALA A 176 -3.55 -15.67 -12.15
C ALA A 176 -4.43 -16.94 -12.13
N THR A 177 -3.95 -18.03 -12.72
CA THR A 177 -4.59 -19.35 -12.67
C THR A 177 -4.25 -20.06 -11.36
N ASN A 178 -5.19 -20.92 -10.90
CA ASN A 178 -5.23 -21.65 -9.62
C ASN A 178 -3.90 -21.84 -8.87
N GLY A 179 -3.88 -21.43 -7.60
CA GLY A 179 -2.67 -21.10 -6.81
C GLY A 179 -2.57 -19.61 -6.49
N SER A 180 -3.61 -18.85 -6.89
CA SER A 180 -3.78 -17.42 -6.76
C SER A 180 -3.85 -16.93 -5.31
N TYR A 181 -3.54 -15.65 -5.15
CA TYR A 181 -3.75 -14.92 -3.90
C TYR A 181 -5.24 -14.91 -3.53
N ASN A 182 -5.59 -15.54 -2.41
CA ASN A 182 -6.92 -15.54 -1.81
C ASN A 182 -7.05 -14.36 -0.84
N TYR A 183 -7.59 -13.25 -1.35
CA TYR A 183 -7.76 -12.03 -0.56
C TYR A 183 -8.74 -12.23 0.63
N ASP A 184 -9.74 -13.11 0.52
CA ASP A 184 -10.65 -13.40 1.62
C ASP A 184 -9.92 -14.09 2.78
N GLN A 185 -8.97 -14.99 2.49
CA GLN A 185 -8.14 -15.62 3.52
C GLN A 185 -7.21 -14.61 4.19
N ALA A 186 -6.62 -13.68 3.43
CA ALA A 186 -5.81 -12.60 4.01
C ALA A 186 -6.63 -11.69 4.93
N VAL A 187 -7.84 -11.30 4.51
CA VAL A 187 -8.76 -10.47 5.32
C VAL A 187 -9.26 -11.23 6.55
N ASN A 188 -9.60 -12.51 6.41
CA ASN A 188 -10.02 -13.34 7.55
C ASN A 188 -8.89 -13.56 8.55
N TYR A 189 -7.64 -13.71 8.07
CA TYR A 189 -6.48 -13.74 8.93
C TYR A 189 -6.34 -12.44 9.71
N ALA A 190 -6.45 -11.29 9.03
CA ALA A 190 -6.38 -9.99 9.68
C ALA A 190 -7.44 -9.85 10.78
N LYS A 191 -8.70 -10.17 10.47
CA LYS A 191 -9.81 -10.13 11.44
C LYS A 191 -9.61 -11.04 12.64
N LYS A 192 -8.98 -12.21 12.43
CA LYS A 192 -8.73 -13.18 13.50
C LYS A 192 -7.60 -12.75 14.43
N TYR A 193 -6.50 -12.25 13.87
CA TYR A 193 -5.24 -12.10 14.60
C TYR A 193 -4.90 -10.65 15.00
N TYR A 194 -5.66 -9.63 14.56
CA TYR A 194 -5.31 -8.23 14.84
C TYR A 194 -5.07 -7.88 16.32
N ARG A 195 -5.77 -8.54 17.25
CA ARG A 195 -5.57 -8.40 18.72
C ARG A 195 -4.93 -9.62 19.37
N ASN A 196 -5.11 -10.79 18.78
CA ASN A 196 -4.62 -12.05 19.31
C ASN A 196 -3.45 -12.48 18.44
N TYR A 197 -2.23 -12.08 18.77
CA TYR A 197 -1.08 -12.30 17.89
C TYR A 197 -0.87 -13.81 17.63
N ASN A 198 -0.64 -14.17 16.37
CA ASN A 198 -0.41 -15.56 16.02
C ASN A 198 0.94 -16.06 16.57
N SER A 199 0.89 -16.95 17.58
CA SER A 199 2.07 -17.55 18.22
C SER A 199 3.00 -18.36 17.31
N ALA A 200 2.62 -18.61 16.05
CA ALA A 200 3.50 -19.18 15.04
C ALA A 200 4.57 -18.19 14.53
N TYR A 201 4.41 -16.89 14.80
CA TYR A 201 5.31 -15.83 14.38
C TYR A 201 5.80 -15.01 15.58
N PRO A 202 6.99 -14.39 15.50
CA PRO A 202 7.40 -13.44 16.51
C PRO A 202 6.54 -12.18 16.47
N SER A 203 6.33 -11.58 17.64
CA SER A 203 5.82 -10.22 17.76
C SER A 203 6.99 -9.22 17.77
N TRP A 204 6.85 -8.12 17.05
CA TRP A 204 7.79 -7.00 17.02
C TRP A 204 7.19 -5.74 17.66
N ALA A 205 6.08 -5.85 18.39
CA ALA A 205 5.40 -4.72 19.02
C ALA A 205 6.34 -3.92 19.94
N SER A 206 7.20 -4.60 20.71
CA SER A 206 8.21 -3.97 21.57
C SER A 206 9.51 -3.57 20.86
N ALA A 207 9.57 -3.69 19.52
CA ALA A 207 10.79 -3.51 18.71
C ALA A 207 10.57 -2.50 17.56
N GLY A 208 9.74 -1.48 17.80
CA GLY A 208 9.46 -0.40 16.84
C GLY A 208 8.16 -0.57 16.05
N GLY A 209 7.45 -1.69 16.22
CA GLY A 209 6.12 -1.93 15.65
C GLY A 209 6.01 -3.26 14.90
N ASP A 210 4.81 -3.82 14.86
CA ASP A 210 4.51 -5.13 14.25
C ASP A 210 3.74 -5.03 12.93
N CYS A 211 3.51 -3.82 12.42
CA CYS A 211 2.65 -3.55 11.28
C CYS A 211 3.01 -4.36 10.01
N ALA A 212 4.27 -4.31 9.57
CA ALA A 212 4.71 -5.05 8.38
C ALA A 212 4.74 -6.57 8.61
N ASN A 213 5.08 -7.03 9.82
CA ASN A 213 5.05 -8.44 10.19
C ASN A 213 3.63 -9.00 10.12
N PHE A 214 2.65 -8.28 10.68
CA PHE A 214 1.24 -8.63 10.61
C PHE A 214 0.73 -8.70 9.18
N VAL A 215 0.93 -7.63 8.39
CA VAL A 215 0.47 -7.60 7.01
C VAL A 215 1.15 -8.71 6.21
N SER A 216 2.43 -9.00 6.46
CA SER A 216 3.11 -10.11 5.80
C SER A 216 2.48 -11.47 6.13
N GLN A 217 2.08 -11.69 7.39
CA GLN A 217 1.32 -12.89 7.78
C GLN A 217 -0.03 -12.97 7.07
N CYS A 218 -0.77 -11.85 6.95
CA CYS A 218 -2.03 -11.81 6.19
C CYS A 218 -1.82 -12.20 4.73
N LEU A 219 -0.80 -11.64 4.07
CA LEU A 219 -0.49 -11.95 2.68
C LEU A 219 -0.10 -13.42 2.49
N TYR A 220 0.70 -13.96 3.41
CA TYR A 220 1.09 -15.37 3.40
C TYR A 220 -0.11 -16.30 3.63
N ALA A 221 -1.00 -15.95 4.57
CA ALA A 221 -2.26 -16.66 4.79
C ALA A 221 -3.20 -16.60 3.57
N GLY A 222 -3.13 -15.51 2.80
CA GLY A 222 -3.77 -15.40 1.49
C GLY A 222 -3.03 -16.13 0.37
N GLY A 223 -1.94 -16.85 0.64
CA GLY A 223 -1.26 -17.70 -0.35
C GLY A 223 -0.10 -17.04 -1.10
N LYS A 224 0.36 -15.83 -0.72
CA LYS A 224 1.62 -15.30 -1.27
C LYS A 224 2.80 -16.17 -0.80
N PRO A 225 3.61 -16.74 -1.72
CA PRO A 225 4.71 -17.61 -1.32
C PRO A 225 5.86 -16.81 -0.69
N MET A 226 6.46 -17.36 0.36
CA MET A 226 7.73 -16.86 0.88
C MET A 226 8.84 -17.03 -0.16
N LYS A 227 9.82 -16.12 -0.15
CA LYS A 227 10.98 -16.13 -1.03
C LYS A 227 12.27 -15.99 -0.24
N GLY A 228 13.26 -16.82 -0.55
CA GLY A 228 14.57 -16.83 0.10
C GLY A 228 14.71 -17.93 1.16
N THR A 229 15.92 -18.04 1.72
CA THR A 229 16.28 -19.13 2.66
C THR A 229 16.54 -18.57 4.05
N PRO A 230 15.69 -18.83 5.05
CA PRO A 230 15.92 -18.36 6.42
C PRO A 230 17.14 -19.05 7.07
N GLY A 231 17.86 -18.30 7.91
CA GLY A 231 18.95 -18.83 8.74
C GLY A 231 20.25 -18.02 8.73
N SER A 232 20.34 -16.91 8.00
CA SER A 232 21.53 -16.06 7.99
C SER A 232 21.18 -14.57 7.91
N ALA A 233 22.06 -13.73 8.48
CA ALA A 233 21.92 -12.28 8.45
C ALA A 233 21.90 -11.75 7.01
N SER A 234 22.78 -12.25 6.14
CA SER A 234 22.85 -11.86 4.73
C SER A 234 21.57 -12.22 3.96
N SER A 235 20.94 -13.36 4.27
CA SER A 235 19.67 -13.73 3.66
C SER A 235 18.53 -12.85 4.17
N ALA A 236 18.51 -12.56 5.47
CA ALA A 236 17.49 -11.73 6.09
C ALA A 236 17.60 -10.24 5.71
N SER A 237 18.80 -9.73 5.42
CA SER A 237 19.01 -8.34 5.00
C SER A 237 18.83 -8.13 3.49
N ASN A 238 18.81 -9.19 2.68
CA ASN A 238 18.63 -9.10 1.24
C ASN A 238 17.18 -8.72 0.88
N TRP A 239 16.98 -7.54 0.30
CA TRP A 239 15.66 -7.00 -0.04
C TRP A 239 14.91 -7.77 -1.15
N SER A 240 15.56 -8.71 -1.83
CA SER A 240 14.90 -9.61 -2.78
C SER A 240 14.24 -10.84 -2.14
N ASN A 241 14.50 -11.07 -0.84
CA ASN A 241 13.88 -12.11 -0.04
C ASN A 241 12.67 -11.57 0.73
N TRP A 242 11.75 -12.44 1.13
CA TRP A 242 10.60 -12.17 1.98
C TRP A 242 10.16 -13.46 2.68
N PHE A 243 10.52 -13.61 3.96
CA PHE A 243 10.26 -14.83 4.72
C PHE A 243 10.17 -14.59 6.23
N SER A 244 9.52 -15.50 6.93
CA SER A 244 9.58 -15.64 8.39
C SER A 244 9.55 -17.10 8.78
N ARG A 245 10.41 -17.51 9.71
CA ARG A 245 10.49 -18.87 10.23
C ARG A 245 10.59 -18.90 11.75
N GLY A 246 9.69 -19.66 12.37
CA GLY A 246 9.62 -19.80 13.83
C GLY A 246 8.94 -18.60 14.49
N ASN A 247 8.93 -18.60 15.82
CA ASN A 247 8.15 -17.69 16.65
C ASN A 247 8.97 -16.80 17.60
N THR A 248 10.30 -16.87 17.49
CA THR A 248 11.23 -16.03 18.27
C THR A 248 11.74 -14.87 17.42
N GLN A 249 12.13 -13.74 18.04
CA GLN A 249 12.70 -12.55 17.36
C GLN A 249 14.13 -12.77 16.81
N ASN A 250 14.44 -13.97 16.31
CA ASN A 250 15.69 -14.28 15.63
C ASN A 250 15.67 -13.66 14.23
N THR A 251 16.36 -12.52 14.08
CA THR A 251 16.42 -11.76 12.82
C THR A 251 17.09 -12.51 11.67
N ASN A 252 17.85 -13.58 11.92
CA ASN A 252 18.37 -14.44 10.83
C ASN A 252 17.26 -15.30 10.19
N ASN A 253 16.15 -15.51 10.90
CA ASN A 253 15.01 -16.31 10.46
C ASN A 253 13.82 -15.46 9.96
N VAL A 254 13.90 -14.13 10.06
CA VAL A 254 12.83 -13.22 9.62
C VAL A 254 13.45 -12.09 8.81
N SER A 255 13.15 -12.05 7.51
CA SER A 255 13.72 -11.05 6.61
C SER A 255 13.27 -9.64 6.99
N SER A 256 14.11 -8.65 6.72
CA SER A 256 13.79 -7.24 6.95
C SER A 256 12.51 -6.82 6.21
N THR A 257 12.34 -7.32 4.98
CA THR A 257 11.16 -7.12 4.12
C THR A 257 9.87 -7.74 4.67
N TRP A 258 9.96 -8.74 5.54
CA TRP A 258 8.79 -9.33 6.21
C TRP A 258 8.34 -8.48 7.39
N ARG A 259 9.28 -7.88 8.13
CA ARG A 259 8.98 -7.25 9.44
C ARG A 259 9.12 -5.73 9.51
N GLY A 260 9.78 -5.07 8.55
CA GLY A 260 10.03 -3.63 8.59
C GLY A 260 9.29 -2.87 7.49
N ALA A 261 8.60 -1.77 7.83
CA ALA A 261 7.73 -1.04 6.91
C ALA A 261 8.43 -0.55 5.62
N GLN A 262 9.60 0.09 5.73
CA GLN A 262 10.35 0.54 4.54
C GLN A 262 10.88 -0.63 3.70
N ALA A 263 11.36 -1.70 4.33
CA ALA A 263 11.83 -2.88 3.60
C ALA A 263 10.68 -3.65 2.93
N PHE A 264 9.52 -3.72 3.57
CA PHE A 264 8.28 -4.26 3.00
C PHE A 264 7.93 -3.51 1.71
N ARG A 265 7.96 -2.16 1.75
CA ARG A 265 7.76 -1.33 0.56
C ARG A 265 8.73 -1.69 -0.55
N SER A 266 10.03 -1.81 -0.28
CA SER A 266 11.03 -2.16 -1.30
C SER A 266 10.73 -3.49 -2.00
N TYR A 267 10.35 -4.50 -1.22
CA TYR A 267 9.99 -5.80 -1.77
C TYR A 267 8.72 -5.72 -2.61
N TRP A 268 7.63 -5.15 -2.07
CA TRP A 268 6.33 -5.19 -2.73
C TRP A 268 6.18 -4.20 -3.89
N GLN A 269 6.98 -3.13 -3.99
CA GLN A 269 7.04 -2.33 -5.22
C GLN A 269 7.56 -3.14 -6.42
N THR A 270 8.33 -4.21 -6.18
CA THR A 270 8.84 -5.08 -7.25
C THR A 270 8.01 -6.35 -7.44
N ASN A 271 7.34 -6.83 -6.39
CA ASN A 271 6.69 -8.16 -6.37
C ASN A 271 5.17 -8.12 -6.29
N ALA A 272 4.54 -6.97 -6.03
CA ALA A 272 3.09 -6.80 -6.18
C ALA A 272 2.73 -6.78 -7.67
N SER A 273 1.51 -7.20 -8.01
CA SER A 273 1.04 -7.25 -9.40
C SER A 273 1.09 -5.86 -10.03
N SER A 274 0.71 -4.84 -9.26
CA SER A 274 0.93 -3.43 -9.56
C SER A 274 1.00 -2.62 -8.26
N TYR A 275 1.47 -1.37 -8.34
CA TYR A 275 1.36 -0.40 -7.25
C TYR A 275 1.12 1.01 -7.79
N LYS A 276 0.53 1.87 -6.96
CA LYS A 276 0.35 3.31 -7.24
C LYS A 276 0.44 4.13 -5.96
N LYS A 277 1.16 5.25 -6.02
CA LYS A 277 1.25 6.25 -4.95
C LYS A 277 0.10 7.26 -5.07
N PHE A 278 -0.51 7.60 -3.94
CA PHE A 278 -1.56 8.60 -3.78
C PHE A 278 -1.18 9.60 -2.69
N THR A 279 -1.76 10.81 -2.74
CA THR A 279 -1.59 11.87 -1.72
C THR A 279 -2.87 12.19 -0.97
N SER A 280 -3.99 11.58 -1.38
CA SER A 280 -5.32 11.77 -0.79
C SER A 280 -6.13 10.49 -0.90
N VAL A 281 -7.01 10.28 0.09
CA VAL A 281 -8.06 9.27 0.00
C VAL A 281 -9.28 9.89 -0.69
N ASP A 282 -9.49 9.51 -1.94
CA ASP A 282 -10.55 9.99 -2.83
C ASP A 282 -10.95 8.89 -3.83
N SER A 283 -11.82 9.22 -4.78
CA SER A 283 -12.29 8.30 -5.81
C SER A 283 -11.17 7.66 -6.63
N SER A 284 -10.04 8.34 -6.86
CA SER A 284 -8.91 7.77 -7.60
C SER A 284 -8.26 6.63 -6.81
N SER A 285 -7.92 6.89 -5.55
CA SER A 285 -7.40 5.85 -4.64
C SER A 285 -8.41 4.74 -4.39
N PHE A 286 -9.69 5.11 -4.26
CA PHE A 286 -10.78 4.18 -4.05
C PHE A 286 -10.90 3.24 -5.22
N ASN A 287 -10.92 3.74 -6.46
CA ASN A 287 -11.04 2.93 -7.68
C ASN A 287 -9.89 1.91 -7.83
N TYR A 288 -8.70 2.26 -7.34
CA TYR A 288 -7.50 1.43 -7.45
C TYR A 288 -7.38 0.32 -6.38
N GLY A 289 -7.79 0.59 -5.13
CA GLY A 289 -7.59 -0.33 -4.01
C GLY A 289 -8.67 -1.39 -3.85
N TRP A 290 -8.26 -2.56 -3.35
CA TRP A 290 -9.12 -3.73 -3.12
C TRP A 290 -8.90 -4.38 -1.75
N THR A 291 -9.92 -5.09 -1.25
CA THR A 291 -9.74 -5.91 -0.04
C THR A 291 -8.64 -6.94 -0.25
N GLY A 292 -7.81 -7.11 0.78
CA GLY A 292 -6.58 -7.90 0.75
C GLY A 292 -5.36 -7.17 0.16
N ASP A 293 -5.50 -5.95 -0.37
CA ASP A 293 -4.32 -5.17 -0.78
C ASP A 293 -3.59 -4.63 0.45
N ALA A 294 -2.26 -4.55 0.34
CA ALA A 294 -1.45 -3.89 1.35
C ALA A 294 -1.31 -2.39 1.03
N VAL A 295 -1.08 -1.59 2.07
CA VAL A 295 -0.83 -0.16 1.96
C VAL A 295 0.42 0.20 2.75
N SER A 296 1.27 1.06 2.21
CA SER A 296 2.37 1.69 2.96
C SER A 296 2.13 3.19 3.09
N LEU A 297 2.13 3.70 4.32
CA LEU A 297 2.06 5.14 4.61
C LEU A 297 3.46 5.74 4.61
N LEU A 298 3.62 6.93 4.03
CA LEU A 298 4.91 7.57 3.84
C LEU A 298 5.07 8.81 4.71
N ASN A 299 6.27 9.04 5.22
CA ASN A 299 6.65 10.32 5.83
C ASN A 299 7.01 11.34 4.74
N SER A 300 7.31 12.58 5.12
CA SER A 300 7.66 13.68 4.21
C SER A 300 8.89 13.38 3.34
N ASN A 301 9.83 12.58 3.84
CA ASN A 301 11.02 12.15 3.12
C ASN A 301 10.77 10.95 2.19
N GLY A 302 9.53 10.47 2.13
CA GLY A 302 9.11 9.34 1.32
C GLY A 302 9.51 7.98 1.91
N ARG A 303 9.94 7.88 3.17
CA ARG A 303 10.15 6.61 3.90
C ARG A 303 8.80 6.05 4.33
N ALA A 304 8.57 4.75 4.11
CA ALA A 304 7.39 4.08 4.65
C ALA A 304 7.58 3.83 6.15
N TYR A 305 6.61 4.29 6.95
CA TYR A 305 6.63 4.18 8.41
C TYR A 305 5.59 3.20 8.94
N HIS A 306 4.50 2.99 8.21
CA HIS A 306 3.42 2.09 8.62
C HIS A 306 2.93 1.25 7.44
N THR A 307 2.56 0.00 7.73
CA THR A 307 2.02 -0.94 6.74
C THR A 307 0.65 -1.43 7.21
N LEU A 308 -0.35 -1.29 6.35
CA LEU A 308 -1.75 -1.63 6.61
C LEU A 308 -2.24 -2.68 5.62
N ILE A 309 -3.36 -3.34 5.92
CA ILE A 309 -4.11 -4.17 4.96
C ILE A 309 -5.53 -3.64 4.81
N ILE A 310 -6.03 -3.56 3.57
CA ILE A 310 -7.43 -3.18 3.29
C ILE A 310 -8.32 -4.38 3.63
N VAL A 311 -9.28 -4.21 4.54
CA VAL A 311 -10.19 -5.27 5.00
C VAL A 311 -11.66 -4.99 4.67
N GLY A 312 -11.97 -3.79 4.19
CA GLY A 312 -13.32 -3.39 3.80
C GLY A 312 -13.35 -2.07 3.04
N TYR A 313 -14.56 -1.65 2.68
CA TYR A 313 -14.82 -0.43 1.91
C TYR A 313 -15.75 0.50 2.68
N SER A 314 -15.41 1.79 2.68
CA SER A 314 -16.20 2.88 3.27
C SER A 314 -16.23 4.07 2.31
N SER A 315 -16.77 3.84 1.11
CA SER A 315 -16.62 4.73 -0.07
C SER A 315 -16.74 6.24 0.26
N PRO A 316 -15.81 7.09 -0.23
CA PRO A 316 -14.66 6.77 -1.09
C PRO A 316 -13.39 6.38 -0.30
N ASP A 317 -13.55 5.83 0.90
CA ASP A 317 -12.47 5.41 1.80
C ASP A 317 -12.44 3.88 1.95
N PHE A 318 -11.47 3.40 2.72
CA PHE A 318 -11.27 2.00 3.04
C PHE A 318 -11.30 1.77 4.54
N THR A 319 -11.77 0.59 4.92
CA THR A 319 -11.53 0.04 6.26
C THR A 319 -10.22 -0.73 6.22
N VAL A 320 -9.31 -0.44 7.14
CA VAL A 320 -7.97 -1.03 7.22
C VAL A 320 -7.72 -1.73 8.55
N GLY A 321 -6.80 -2.69 8.54
CA GLY A 321 -6.31 -3.36 9.73
C GLY A 321 -4.79 -3.27 9.88
N ALA A 322 -4.32 -3.27 11.13
CA ALA A 322 -2.91 -3.29 11.51
C ALA A 322 -2.73 -3.76 12.97
N HIS A 323 -1.54 -4.29 13.28
CA HIS A 323 -1.13 -4.59 14.65
C HIS A 323 -0.65 -3.36 15.42
N THR A 324 0.25 -2.55 14.86
CA THR A 324 0.58 -1.26 15.48
C THR A 324 -0.66 -0.37 15.40
N GLY A 325 -1.16 0.11 16.54
CA GLY A 325 -2.48 0.73 16.68
C GLY A 325 -3.67 -0.23 16.87
N ASP A 326 -3.48 -1.56 16.95
CA ASP A 326 -4.49 -2.59 17.29
C ASP A 326 -5.87 -2.44 16.59
N THR A 327 -5.85 -2.20 15.27
CA THR A 327 -7.06 -1.84 14.51
C THR A 327 -7.47 -2.90 13.47
N ILE A 328 -8.79 -3.02 13.25
CA ILE A 328 -9.39 -3.78 12.13
C ILE A 328 -10.52 -3.01 11.44
N ASP A 329 -10.87 -1.85 11.97
CA ASP A 329 -11.96 -0.97 11.56
C ASP A 329 -11.46 0.46 11.28
N GLY A 330 -10.15 0.66 11.17
CA GLY A 330 -9.53 1.95 10.92
C GLY A 330 -9.93 2.54 9.57
N SER A 331 -10.09 3.86 9.51
CA SER A 331 -10.27 4.59 8.25
C SER A 331 -8.90 4.87 7.64
N LEU A 332 -8.67 4.49 6.38
CA LEU A 332 -7.40 4.82 5.71
C LEU A 332 -7.18 6.34 5.68
N ARG A 333 -8.26 7.12 5.49
CA ARG A 333 -8.20 8.60 5.53
C ARG A 333 -7.67 9.14 6.86
N SER A 334 -7.97 8.50 7.99
CA SER A 334 -7.45 8.93 9.29
C SER A 334 -5.93 8.78 9.41
N TYR A 335 -5.34 7.81 8.70
CA TYR A 335 -3.90 7.58 8.70
C TYR A 335 -3.16 8.29 7.55
N ALA A 336 -3.83 8.45 6.40
CA ALA A 336 -3.24 9.02 5.21
C ALA A 336 -2.92 10.51 5.42
N SER A 337 -1.62 10.83 5.48
CA SER A 337 -1.14 12.21 5.48
C SER A 337 -0.93 12.72 4.05
N SER A 338 -0.74 14.04 3.89
CA SER A 338 -0.40 14.68 2.62
C SER A 338 0.94 14.20 2.03
N ASN A 339 1.79 13.54 2.82
CA ASN A 339 3.04 12.93 2.36
C ASN A 339 2.82 11.72 1.44
N GLY A 340 1.61 11.15 1.53
CA GLY A 340 1.09 10.12 0.64
C GLY A 340 1.23 8.69 1.16
N PHE A 341 0.65 7.78 0.39
CA PHE A 341 0.61 6.35 0.66
C PHE A 341 0.70 5.57 -0.66
N ILE A 342 1.11 4.32 -0.59
CA ILE A 342 1.19 3.42 -1.74
C ILE A 342 0.21 2.28 -1.52
N ILE A 343 -0.67 2.03 -2.49
CA ILE A 343 -1.48 0.81 -2.54
C ILE A 343 -0.74 -0.20 -3.41
N TYR A 344 -0.60 -1.43 -2.92
CA TYR A 344 -0.04 -2.57 -3.63
C TYR A 344 -1.17 -3.52 -4.01
N ASN A 345 -1.44 -3.69 -5.31
CA ASN A 345 -2.38 -4.70 -5.75
C ASN A 345 -1.75 -6.09 -5.63
N MET A 346 -2.40 -6.92 -4.82
CA MET A 346 -1.92 -8.27 -4.54
C MET A 346 -2.56 -9.34 -5.43
N ARG A 347 -3.56 -8.97 -6.24
CA ARG A 347 -4.39 -9.88 -7.04
C ARG A 347 -3.77 -10.31 -8.36
#